data_AF-A0A1W9MLE1-F1
#
_entry.id   AF-A0A1W9MLE1-F1
#
_cell.length_a   1.000
_cell.length_b   1.000
_cell.length_c   1.000
_cell.angle_alpha   90.00
_cell.angle_beta   90.00
_cell.angle_gamma   90.00
#
_symmetry.space_group_name_H-M   'P 1'
#
loop_
_entity.id
_entity.type
_entity.pdbx_description
1 polymer ?
#
loop_
_entity_poly.entity_id
_entity_poly.type
_entity_poly.pdbx_seq_one_letter_code
_entity_poly.pdbx_strand_id
1 'polypeptide(L)'
;SLLTYIFICYSSAAVILWCAVLSFQMQITGTIALKHLLAQCEFTKAKVLNTELAVSEVSGRRYRRDEQMSSVISGKRGHKSEFLIFYETRQPLLFSEAEQCEVSGNYVKKGILEQCEVSQKRVLPSELARCAVTGKRVLKKFLVISSLSETRFLEEIAIRSATEKYCTPVEAKPCSWSGRKCHPDDLRVCNLIGGLSIHFEYATTGNNPRLQSLIDLLNGMNRTANNREIWNDLTIKIAEILGRGKEQCRVESAILSPDGQSLAVCSEVRTWFGFKVRQAGFVYSISNKSVIGKVVQGQRTSEGWSE
;
A
#
# COMPACT_ATOMS: atom_id res chain seq x y z
N SER A 1 -37.85 -67.95 -24.93
CA SER A 1 -37.75 -69.35 -24.46
C SER A 1 -36.61 -70.02 -25.19
N LEU A 2 -35.61 -70.45 -24.42
CA LEU A 2 -34.42 -71.27 -24.73
C LEU A 2 -34.19 -71.79 -26.15
N LEU A 3 -32.92 -71.64 -26.56
CA LEU A 3 -32.03 -72.65 -27.17
C LEU A 3 -32.68 -73.77 -28.00
N THR A 4 -32.18 -73.95 -29.23
CA THR A 4 -31.43 -75.13 -29.72
C THR A 4 -31.59 -75.20 -31.26
N TYR A 5 -30.54 -75.64 -31.96
CA TYR A 5 -30.45 -76.15 -33.36
C TYR A 5 -29.25 -75.54 -34.10
N ILE A 6 -28.05 -76.02 -33.78
CA ILE A 6 -27.32 -77.09 -34.50
C ILE A 6 -26.43 -76.48 -35.60
N PHE A 7 -25.14 -76.52 -35.29
CA PHE A 7 -24.01 -76.50 -36.21
C PHE A 7 -24.23 -77.52 -37.35
N ILE A 8 -24.24 -77.05 -38.59
CA ILE A 8 -23.75 -77.83 -39.73
C ILE A 8 -22.50 -77.13 -40.22
N CYS A 9 -21.37 -77.78 -39.94
CA CYS A 9 -20.05 -77.44 -40.42
C CYS A 9 -20.00 -77.81 -41.92
N TYR A 10 -19.98 -76.82 -42.82
CA TYR A 10 -19.48 -77.03 -44.17
C TYR A 10 -18.14 -76.32 -44.32
N SER A 11 -17.14 -77.15 -44.57
CA SER A 11 -15.75 -76.85 -44.85
C SER A 11 -15.56 -75.64 -45.77
N SER A 12 -14.95 -74.59 -45.22
CA SER A 12 -13.97 -73.80 -45.95
C SER A 12 -13.17 -72.99 -44.93
N ALA A 13 -11.99 -73.49 -44.59
CA ALA A 13 -11.00 -72.84 -43.71
C ALA A 13 -10.51 -71.46 -44.23
N ALA A 14 -11.08 -70.95 -45.33
CA ALA A 14 -10.77 -69.65 -45.92
C ALA A 14 -11.65 -68.50 -45.40
N VAL A 15 -12.83 -68.76 -44.81
CA VAL A 15 -13.78 -67.66 -44.46
C VAL A 15 -13.60 -67.16 -43.03
N ILE A 16 -13.19 -68.01 -42.09
CA ILE A 16 -13.02 -67.62 -40.67
C ILE A 16 -11.74 -66.79 -40.47
N LEU A 17 -10.72 -66.97 -41.32
CA LEU A 17 -9.50 -66.16 -41.27
C LEU A 17 -9.67 -64.75 -41.86
N TRP A 18 -10.72 -64.49 -42.66
CA TRP A 18 -10.97 -63.16 -43.24
C TRP A 18 -11.74 -62.22 -42.29
N CYS A 19 -12.59 -62.74 -41.39
CA CYS A 19 -13.29 -61.91 -40.40
C CYS A 19 -12.42 -61.51 -39.19
N ALA A 20 -11.43 -62.34 -38.82
CA ALA A 20 -10.57 -62.06 -37.67
C ALA A 20 -9.50 -60.97 -37.93
N VAL A 21 -9.09 -60.74 -39.18
CA VAL A 21 -8.04 -59.77 -39.52
C VAL A 21 -8.56 -58.31 -39.62
N LEU A 22 -9.88 -58.11 -39.63
CA LEU A 22 -10.51 -56.79 -39.74
C LEU A 22 -11.17 -56.27 -38.46
N SER A 23 -11.20 -57.06 -37.39
CA SER A 23 -11.95 -56.74 -36.18
C SER A 23 -11.06 -56.05 -35.14
N PHE A 24 -11.26 -54.75 -34.91
CA PHE A 24 -10.58 -53.97 -33.87
C PHE A 24 -11.59 -53.66 -32.76
N GLN A 25 -11.30 -54.08 -31.53
CA GLN A 25 -12.19 -53.92 -30.40
C GLN A 25 -12.16 -52.46 -29.92
N MET A 26 -13.32 -51.79 -29.85
CA MET A 26 -13.41 -50.39 -29.46
C MET A 26 -13.31 -50.20 -27.95
N GLN A 27 -12.58 -49.17 -27.54
CA GLN A 27 -12.19 -48.92 -26.14
C GLN A 27 -13.27 -48.23 -25.29
N ILE A 28 -14.42 -47.81 -25.87
CA ILE A 28 -15.41 -46.95 -25.19
C ILE A 28 -16.83 -47.56 -25.20
N THR A 29 -17.24 -48.25 -26.28
CA THR A 29 -18.62 -48.76 -26.43
C THR A 29 -18.73 -50.29 -26.50
N GLY A 30 -17.61 -51.02 -26.46
CA GLY A 30 -17.59 -52.50 -26.46
C GLY A 30 -18.16 -53.16 -27.73
N THR A 31 -18.54 -52.39 -28.75
CA THR A 31 -19.17 -52.85 -29.98
C THR A 31 -18.12 -53.14 -31.06
N ILE A 32 -18.24 -54.27 -31.74
CA ILE A 32 -17.36 -54.64 -32.87
C ILE A 32 -17.78 -53.81 -34.07
N ALA A 33 -16.97 -52.81 -34.41
CA ALA A 33 -17.20 -51.96 -35.58
C ALA A 33 -16.35 -52.44 -36.76
N LEU A 34 -16.93 -52.40 -37.97
CA LEU A 34 -16.18 -52.62 -39.19
C LEU A 34 -15.10 -51.53 -39.33
N LYS A 35 -13.87 -51.94 -39.68
CA LYS A 35 -12.66 -51.10 -39.73
C LYS A 35 -12.84 -49.79 -40.54
N HIS A 36 -13.74 -49.76 -41.53
CA HIS A 36 -14.01 -48.60 -42.38
C HIS A 36 -14.97 -47.57 -41.77
N LEU A 37 -15.68 -47.91 -40.69
CA LEU A 37 -16.57 -46.99 -39.95
C LEU A 37 -15.85 -46.22 -38.83
N LEU A 38 -14.59 -46.58 -38.59
CA LEU A 38 -13.74 -45.96 -37.58
C LEU A 38 -13.02 -44.74 -38.18
N ALA A 39 -13.11 -43.63 -37.47
CA ALA A 39 -12.36 -42.41 -37.74
C ALA A 39 -11.54 -42.02 -36.50
N GLN A 40 -10.51 -41.21 -36.70
CA GLN A 40 -9.57 -40.86 -35.62
C GLN A 40 -9.94 -39.51 -35.01
N CYS A 41 -9.99 -39.44 -33.68
CA CYS A 41 -10.00 -38.18 -32.94
C CYS A 41 -8.65 -37.48 -33.09
N GLU A 42 -8.65 -36.22 -33.50
CA GLU A 42 -7.41 -35.51 -33.76
C GLU A 42 -6.66 -35.09 -32.50
N PHE A 43 -7.37 -34.96 -31.36
CA PHE A 43 -6.84 -34.55 -30.06
C PHE A 43 -6.21 -35.73 -29.32
N THR A 44 -6.99 -36.79 -29.09
CA THR A 44 -6.56 -37.96 -28.30
C THR A 44 -5.97 -39.09 -29.14
N LYS A 45 -6.03 -38.98 -30.47
CA LYS A 45 -5.60 -40.02 -31.44
C LYS A 45 -6.37 -41.34 -31.35
N ALA A 46 -7.41 -41.42 -30.51
CA ALA A 46 -8.28 -42.59 -30.38
C ALA A 46 -9.08 -42.85 -31.67
N LYS A 47 -9.25 -44.12 -32.04
CA LYS A 47 -10.12 -44.54 -33.15
C LYS A 47 -11.52 -44.80 -32.60
N VAL A 48 -12.49 -44.01 -33.05
CA VAL A 48 -13.89 -44.08 -32.63
C VAL A 48 -14.83 -44.18 -33.83
N LEU A 49 -16.10 -44.52 -33.62
CA LEU A 49 -17.09 -44.51 -34.69
C LEU A 49 -17.23 -43.09 -35.24
N ASN A 50 -17.41 -42.95 -36.55
CA ASN A 50 -17.61 -41.65 -37.16
C ASN A 50 -18.85 -40.91 -36.61
N THR A 51 -19.86 -41.64 -36.11
CA THR A 51 -21.04 -41.09 -35.42
C THR A 51 -20.73 -40.52 -34.04
N GLU A 52 -19.64 -40.94 -33.40
CA GLU A 52 -19.19 -40.45 -32.09
C GLU A 52 -18.21 -39.28 -32.20
N LEU A 53 -17.88 -38.87 -33.43
CA LEU A 53 -17.09 -37.67 -33.68
C LEU A 53 -18.00 -36.46 -33.93
N ALA A 54 -17.48 -35.31 -33.55
CA ALA A 54 -17.97 -33.98 -33.90
C ALA A 54 -16.80 -33.14 -34.43
N VAL A 55 -17.11 -32.03 -35.10
CA VAL A 55 -16.11 -31.08 -35.62
C VAL A 55 -16.10 -29.86 -34.72
N SER A 56 -14.93 -29.46 -34.23
CA SER A 56 -14.78 -28.30 -33.35
C SER A 56 -15.09 -27.02 -34.13
N GLU A 57 -15.99 -26.19 -33.60
CA GLU A 57 -16.30 -24.86 -34.14
C GLU A 57 -15.19 -23.85 -33.84
N VAL A 58 -14.18 -24.24 -33.06
CA VAL A 58 -13.03 -23.41 -32.66
C VAL A 58 -11.83 -23.67 -33.58
N SER A 59 -11.44 -24.94 -33.75
CA SER A 59 -10.26 -25.32 -34.55
C SER A 59 -10.57 -26.03 -35.87
N GLY A 60 -11.82 -26.43 -36.11
CA GLY A 60 -12.22 -27.24 -37.27
C GLY A 60 -11.80 -28.71 -37.19
N ARG A 61 -11.19 -29.13 -36.08
CA ARG A 61 -10.64 -30.49 -35.89
C ARG A 61 -11.70 -31.46 -35.40
N ARG A 62 -11.60 -32.74 -35.79
CA ARG A 62 -12.52 -33.78 -35.29
C ARG A 62 -12.17 -34.20 -33.86
N TYR A 63 -13.16 -34.20 -32.98
CA TYR A 63 -13.05 -34.60 -31.58
C TYR A 63 -14.18 -35.55 -31.17
N ARG A 64 -14.02 -36.24 -30.05
CA ARG A 64 -15.06 -37.16 -29.55
C ARG A 64 -16.19 -36.39 -28.85
N ARG A 65 -17.44 -36.75 -29.12
CA ARG A 65 -18.62 -36.07 -28.55
C ARG A 65 -18.68 -36.11 -27.03
N ASP A 66 -18.14 -37.14 -26.40
CA ASP A 66 -18.11 -37.26 -24.94
C ASP A 66 -17.08 -36.32 -24.26
N GLU A 67 -16.13 -35.77 -25.02
CA GLU A 67 -15.18 -34.75 -24.56
C GLU A 67 -15.58 -33.33 -24.98
N GLN A 68 -16.85 -33.16 -25.37
CA GLN A 68 -17.39 -31.88 -25.80
C GLN A 68 -17.49 -30.90 -24.64
N MET A 69 -17.13 -29.65 -24.94
CA MET A 69 -17.38 -28.49 -24.08
C MET A 69 -17.88 -27.33 -24.94
N SER A 70 -18.63 -26.41 -24.35
CA SER A 70 -19.21 -25.26 -25.05
C SER A 70 -18.91 -23.96 -24.33
N SER A 71 -18.50 -22.90 -25.04
CA SER A 71 -18.27 -21.60 -24.44
C SER A 71 -19.56 -21.02 -23.86
N VAL A 72 -19.51 -20.46 -22.65
CA VAL A 72 -20.63 -19.73 -22.07
C VAL A 72 -20.91 -18.40 -22.78
N ILE A 73 -19.95 -17.85 -23.55
CA ILE A 73 -20.10 -16.54 -24.21
C ILE A 73 -20.58 -16.70 -25.64
N SER A 74 -19.86 -17.44 -26.49
CA SER A 74 -20.23 -17.60 -27.90
C SER A 74 -21.14 -18.80 -28.18
N GLY A 75 -21.30 -19.71 -27.21
CA GLY A 75 -21.98 -20.99 -27.42
C GLY A 75 -21.19 -21.99 -28.29
N LYS A 76 -19.99 -21.62 -28.75
CA LYS A 76 -19.19 -22.46 -29.64
C LYS A 76 -18.80 -23.77 -28.98
N ARG A 77 -18.95 -24.86 -29.72
CA ARG A 77 -18.64 -26.23 -29.26
C ARG A 77 -17.27 -26.69 -29.74
N GLY A 78 -16.53 -27.37 -28.88
CA GLY A 78 -15.22 -27.91 -29.20
C GLY A 78 -14.77 -28.98 -28.20
N HIS A 79 -13.50 -29.39 -28.31
CA HIS A 79 -12.89 -30.33 -27.37
C HIS A 79 -12.54 -29.61 -26.06
N LYS A 80 -12.70 -30.28 -24.91
CA LYS A 80 -12.39 -29.71 -23.56
C LYS A 80 -11.01 -29.04 -23.42
N SER A 81 -10.00 -29.47 -24.19
CA SER A 81 -8.65 -28.88 -24.14
C SER A 81 -8.55 -27.51 -24.82
N GLU A 82 -9.59 -27.09 -25.54
CA GLU A 82 -9.63 -25.79 -26.25
C GLU A 82 -10.21 -24.68 -25.37
N PHE A 83 -10.64 -25.01 -24.16
CA PHE A 83 -11.30 -24.09 -23.24
C PHE A 83 -10.47 -23.84 -21.99
N LEU A 84 -10.60 -22.63 -21.47
CA LEU A 84 -10.16 -22.21 -20.15
C LEU A 84 -11.34 -22.28 -19.18
N ILE A 85 -11.05 -22.50 -17.89
CA ILE A 85 -12.07 -22.46 -16.85
C ILE A 85 -12.07 -21.06 -16.21
N PHE A 86 -13.20 -20.38 -16.28
CA PHE A 86 -13.41 -19.07 -15.66
C PHE A 86 -13.26 -19.18 -14.14
N TYR A 87 -12.44 -18.31 -13.55
CA TYR A 87 -12.14 -18.34 -12.12
C TYR A 87 -13.37 -18.21 -11.22
N GLU A 88 -14.31 -17.31 -11.55
CA GLU A 88 -15.45 -17.01 -10.66
C GLU A 88 -16.57 -18.06 -10.75
N THR A 89 -17.07 -18.37 -11.96
CA THR A 89 -18.23 -19.26 -12.11
C THR A 89 -17.85 -20.70 -12.47
N ARG A 90 -16.57 -21.01 -12.65
CA ARG A 90 -16.07 -22.32 -13.12
C ARG A 90 -16.65 -22.75 -14.47
N GLN A 91 -17.12 -21.80 -15.27
CA GLN A 91 -17.66 -22.04 -16.60
C GLN A 91 -16.56 -22.03 -17.67
N PRO A 92 -16.73 -22.79 -18.77
CA PRO A 92 -15.79 -22.81 -19.88
C PRO A 92 -15.82 -21.54 -20.72
N LEU A 93 -14.62 -21.04 -21.05
CA LEU A 93 -14.35 -19.87 -21.89
C LEU A 93 -13.35 -20.24 -22.99
N LEU A 94 -13.48 -19.63 -24.17
CA LEU A 94 -12.41 -19.71 -25.17
C LEU A 94 -11.25 -18.78 -24.79
N PHE A 95 -10.04 -19.12 -25.22
CA PHE A 95 -8.86 -18.25 -25.08
C PHE A 95 -9.08 -16.86 -25.70
N SER A 96 -9.76 -16.79 -26.83
CA SER A 96 -10.09 -15.53 -27.51
C SER A 96 -11.11 -14.67 -26.77
N GLU A 97 -11.81 -15.24 -25.78
CA GLU A 97 -12.88 -14.57 -25.00
C GLU A 97 -12.42 -14.24 -23.57
N ALA A 98 -11.23 -14.72 -23.19
CA ALA A 98 -10.66 -14.53 -21.87
C ALA A 98 -9.63 -13.38 -21.85
N GLU A 99 -9.48 -12.78 -20.68
CA GLU A 99 -8.38 -11.91 -20.28
C GLU A 99 -7.73 -12.50 -19.02
N GLN A 100 -6.44 -12.28 -18.84
CA GLN A 100 -5.71 -12.75 -17.67
C GLN A 100 -5.45 -11.60 -16.70
N CYS A 101 -5.77 -11.82 -15.42
CA CYS A 101 -5.39 -10.91 -14.35
C CYS A 101 -3.87 -10.95 -14.17
N GLU A 102 -3.21 -9.79 -14.28
CA GLU A 102 -1.75 -9.70 -14.18
C GLU A 102 -1.21 -9.96 -12.76
N VAL A 103 -2.06 -9.92 -11.74
CA VAL A 103 -1.66 -10.11 -10.34
C VAL A 103 -1.92 -11.54 -9.88
N SER A 104 -3.12 -12.07 -10.12
CA SER A 104 -3.47 -13.43 -9.69
C SER A 104 -3.17 -14.51 -10.73
N GLY A 105 -2.96 -14.15 -11.99
CA GLY A 105 -2.82 -15.10 -13.10
C GLY A 105 -4.13 -15.75 -13.54
N ASN A 106 -5.25 -15.44 -12.89
CA ASN A 106 -6.56 -16.01 -13.19
C ASN A 106 -7.13 -15.50 -14.51
N TYR A 107 -7.78 -16.38 -15.27
CA TYR A 107 -8.51 -16.02 -16.47
C TYR A 107 -9.95 -15.63 -16.15
N VAL A 108 -10.36 -14.50 -16.72
CA VAL A 108 -11.71 -13.95 -16.62
C VAL A 108 -12.28 -13.60 -17.98
N LYS A 109 -13.60 -13.40 -18.04
CA LYS A 109 -14.25 -12.87 -19.24
C LYS A 109 -13.69 -11.48 -19.58
N LYS A 110 -13.50 -11.23 -20.88
CA LYS A 110 -13.14 -9.91 -21.41
C LYS A 110 -14.03 -8.79 -20.86
N GLY A 111 -13.40 -7.69 -20.45
CA GLY A 111 -14.08 -6.51 -19.89
C GLY A 111 -14.38 -6.55 -18.39
N ILE A 112 -14.08 -7.65 -17.67
CA ILE A 112 -14.19 -7.70 -16.20
C ILE A 112 -13.01 -7.01 -15.52
N LEU A 113 -11.81 -7.12 -16.08
CA LEU A 113 -10.61 -6.55 -15.48
C LEU A 113 -10.65 -5.02 -15.50
N GLU A 114 -10.28 -4.43 -14.38
CA GLU A 114 -10.12 -2.99 -14.23
C GLU A 114 -8.64 -2.63 -14.18
N GLN A 115 -8.33 -1.39 -14.55
CA GLN A 115 -6.95 -0.89 -14.51
C GLN A 115 -6.64 -0.28 -13.14
N CYS A 116 -5.53 -0.70 -12.54
CA CYS A 116 -4.96 -0.02 -11.38
C CYS A 116 -4.38 1.32 -11.80
N GLU A 117 -4.81 2.44 -11.19
CA GLU A 117 -4.36 3.78 -11.59
C GLU A 117 -2.89 4.06 -11.28
N VAL A 118 -2.28 3.30 -10.35
CA VAL A 118 -0.86 3.47 -9.97
C VAL A 118 0.03 2.55 -10.80
N SER A 119 -0.26 1.24 -10.83
CA SER A 119 0.60 0.27 -11.54
C SER A 119 0.24 0.09 -13.02
N GLN A 120 -0.86 0.67 -13.49
CA GLN A 120 -1.40 0.53 -14.86
C GLN A 120 -1.76 -0.90 -15.29
N LYS A 121 -1.57 -1.89 -14.42
CA LYS A 121 -1.94 -3.30 -14.60
C LYS A 121 -3.45 -3.53 -14.65
N ARG A 122 -3.88 -4.48 -15.49
CA ARG A 122 -5.26 -4.99 -15.57
C ARG A 122 -5.45 -6.10 -14.55
N VAL A 123 -6.35 -5.87 -13.60
CA VAL A 123 -6.53 -6.72 -12.42
C VAL A 123 -7.99 -6.91 -12.08
N LEU A 124 -8.28 -7.92 -11.26
CA LEU A 124 -9.63 -8.17 -10.77
C LEU A 124 -10.11 -6.99 -9.90
N PRO A 125 -11.39 -6.60 -9.99
CA PRO A 125 -11.97 -5.61 -9.08
C PRO A 125 -11.82 -5.99 -7.60
N SER A 126 -11.80 -7.29 -7.28
CA SER A 126 -11.56 -7.81 -5.92
C SER A 126 -10.16 -7.49 -5.38
N GLU A 127 -9.17 -7.25 -6.23
CA GLU A 127 -7.80 -6.90 -5.85
C GLU A 127 -7.59 -5.39 -5.71
N LEU A 128 -8.55 -4.60 -6.19
CA LEU A 128 -8.54 -3.15 -6.10
C LEU A 128 -9.27 -2.70 -4.84
N ALA A 129 -8.87 -1.54 -4.34
CA ALA A 129 -9.59 -0.78 -3.34
C ALA A 129 -9.40 0.71 -3.64
N ARG A 130 -10.37 1.52 -3.20
CA ARG A 130 -10.32 2.97 -3.36
C ARG A 130 -9.47 3.58 -2.25
N CYS A 131 -8.54 4.45 -2.62
CA CYS A 131 -7.81 5.29 -1.67
C CYS A 131 -8.77 6.34 -1.09
N ALA A 132 -8.88 6.42 0.23
CA ALA A 132 -9.76 7.38 0.91
C ALA A 132 -9.36 8.84 0.66
N VAL A 133 -8.07 9.12 0.44
CA VAL A 133 -7.55 10.48 0.26
C VAL A 133 -7.63 10.95 -1.19
N THR A 134 -7.19 10.12 -2.14
CA THR A 134 -7.09 10.52 -3.56
C THR A 134 -8.28 10.08 -4.41
N GLY A 135 -9.13 9.18 -3.91
CA GLY A 135 -10.25 8.59 -4.66
C GLY A 135 -9.86 7.57 -5.74
N LYS A 136 -8.56 7.40 -6.00
CA LYS A 136 -8.02 6.48 -7.01
C LYS A 136 -8.30 5.02 -6.67
N ARG A 137 -8.59 4.19 -7.68
CA ARG A 137 -8.68 2.73 -7.55
C ARG A 137 -7.30 2.11 -7.74
N VAL A 138 -6.79 1.49 -6.68
CA VAL A 138 -5.42 0.99 -6.62
C VAL A 138 -5.37 -0.40 -6.03
N LEU A 139 -4.30 -1.14 -6.29
CA LEU A 139 -4.11 -2.45 -5.69
C LEU A 139 -4.05 -2.36 -4.17
N LYS A 140 -4.72 -3.30 -3.49
CA LYS A 140 -4.76 -3.37 -2.01
C LYS A 140 -3.37 -3.36 -1.37
N LYS A 141 -2.36 -3.94 -2.04
CA LYS A 141 -0.97 -3.97 -1.55
C LYS A 141 -0.28 -2.60 -1.46
N PHE A 142 -0.80 -1.58 -2.14
CA PHE A 142 -0.27 -0.20 -2.08
C PHE A 142 -0.98 0.65 -1.03
N LEU A 143 -1.95 0.08 -0.32
CA LEU A 143 -2.73 0.78 0.69
C LEU A 143 -2.24 0.42 2.08
N VAL A 144 -2.04 1.45 2.90
CA VAL A 144 -1.84 1.36 4.35
C VAL A 144 -3.09 1.85 5.08
N ILE A 145 -3.19 1.53 6.37
CA ILE A 145 -4.29 1.93 7.23
C ILE A 145 -3.82 3.06 8.13
N SER A 146 -4.62 4.12 8.26
CA SER A 146 -4.34 5.20 9.22
C SER A 146 -4.57 4.67 10.63
N SER A 147 -3.60 4.85 11.54
CA SER A 147 -3.77 4.51 12.95
C SER A 147 -4.71 5.46 13.69
N LEU A 148 -5.16 6.55 13.06
CA LEU A 148 -6.00 7.56 13.67
C LEU A 148 -7.46 7.48 13.19
N SER A 149 -7.68 7.29 11.90
CA SER A 149 -9.03 7.20 11.32
C SER A 149 -9.42 5.81 10.85
N GLU A 150 -8.51 4.84 10.92
CA GLU A 150 -8.70 3.47 10.41
C GLU A 150 -9.03 3.40 8.90
N THR A 151 -8.77 4.48 8.17
CA THR A 151 -9.04 4.56 6.73
C THR A 151 -7.89 3.98 5.90
N ARG A 152 -8.21 3.38 4.75
CA ARG A 152 -7.22 2.86 3.79
C ARG A 152 -6.82 3.92 2.78
N PHE A 153 -5.53 4.15 2.61
CA PHE A 153 -5.02 5.16 1.71
C PHE A 153 -3.62 4.79 1.19
N LEU A 154 -3.17 5.48 0.14
CA LEU A 154 -1.91 5.16 -0.53
C LEU A 154 -0.72 5.35 0.39
N GLU A 155 0.16 4.34 0.43
CA GLU A 155 1.40 4.36 1.22
C GLU A 155 2.34 5.50 0.79
N GLU A 156 2.40 5.79 -0.51
CA GLU A 156 3.26 6.84 -1.08
C GLU A 156 3.02 8.23 -0.48
N ILE A 157 1.77 8.53 -0.09
CA ILE A 157 1.40 9.82 0.50
C ILE A 157 1.31 9.75 2.03
N ALA A 158 1.70 8.62 2.63
CA ALA A 158 1.56 8.41 4.06
C ALA A 158 2.67 9.06 4.85
N ILE A 159 2.30 9.61 6.01
CA ILE A 159 3.26 10.10 6.99
C ILE A 159 3.46 8.99 8.01
N ARG A 160 4.66 8.40 7.96
CA ARG A 160 5.06 7.30 8.82
C ARG A 160 5.60 7.83 10.14
N SER A 161 5.17 7.21 11.24
CA SER A 161 5.69 7.47 12.57
C SER A 161 7.01 6.75 12.84
N ALA A 162 7.70 7.12 13.91
CA ALA A 162 8.88 6.37 14.39
C ALA A 162 8.54 4.93 14.85
N THR A 163 7.26 4.66 15.15
CA THR A 163 6.74 3.34 15.57
C THR A 163 6.07 2.58 14.42
N GLU A 164 6.37 2.95 13.17
CA GLU A 164 5.84 2.32 11.95
C GLU A 164 4.32 2.41 11.76
N LYS A 165 3.66 3.34 12.46
CA LYS A 165 2.26 3.69 12.21
C LYS A 165 2.16 4.71 11.08
N TYR A 166 0.98 4.83 10.49
CA TYR A 166 0.74 5.76 9.38
C TYR A 166 -0.43 6.69 9.71
N CYS A 167 -0.34 7.94 9.28
CA CYS A 167 -1.47 8.85 9.26
C CYS A 167 -1.61 9.51 7.89
N THR A 168 -2.80 10.00 7.59
CA THR A 168 -3.05 10.75 6.36
C THR A 168 -2.41 12.15 6.44
N PRO A 169 -2.14 12.80 5.29
CA PRO A 169 -1.62 14.18 5.26
C PRO A 169 -2.48 15.24 5.96
N VAL A 170 -3.78 14.96 6.12
CA VAL A 170 -4.74 15.83 6.80
C VAL A 170 -4.69 15.64 8.32
N GLU A 171 -4.42 14.42 8.77
CA GLU A 171 -4.29 14.08 10.20
C GLU A 171 -2.93 14.50 10.79
N ALA A 172 -1.91 14.61 9.93
CA ALA A 172 -0.58 14.99 10.35
C ALA A 172 -0.55 16.40 10.93
N LYS A 173 0.22 16.56 12.01
CA LYS A 173 0.36 17.82 12.73
C LYS A 173 1.74 18.42 12.47
N PRO A 174 1.87 19.74 12.34
CA PRO A 174 3.16 20.38 12.18
C PRO A 174 3.94 20.37 13.50
N CYS A 175 5.23 20.11 13.42
CA CYS A 175 6.17 20.45 14.49
C CYS A 175 6.32 21.98 14.53
N SER A 176 5.95 22.61 15.64
CA SER A 176 6.04 24.06 15.82
C SER A 176 7.47 24.59 15.79
N TRP A 177 8.46 23.73 16.08
CA TRP A 177 9.87 24.10 16.00
C TRP A 177 10.41 23.96 14.58
N SER A 178 10.19 22.84 13.89
CA SER A 178 10.85 22.54 12.61
C SER A 178 9.96 22.69 11.37
N GLY A 179 8.68 23.04 11.53
CA GLY A 179 7.70 23.18 10.44
C GLY A 179 7.25 21.88 9.76
N ARG A 180 8.03 20.80 9.89
CA ARG A 180 7.75 19.47 9.32
C ARG A 180 6.39 18.94 9.76
N LYS A 181 5.60 18.41 8.81
CA LYS A 181 4.41 17.60 9.12
C LYS A 181 4.83 16.24 9.67
N CYS A 182 4.35 15.92 10.85
CA CYS A 182 4.71 14.72 11.60
C CYS A 182 3.45 13.92 11.97
N HIS A 183 3.65 12.63 12.21
CA HIS A 183 2.64 11.81 12.84
C HIS A 183 2.39 12.33 14.28
N PRO A 184 1.13 12.45 14.75
CA PRO A 184 0.83 12.92 16.10
C PRO A 184 1.56 12.17 17.22
N ASP A 185 1.72 10.84 17.11
CA ASP A 185 2.47 10.01 18.06
C ASP A 185 3.96 10.41 18.21
N ASP A 186 4.53 11.12 17.24
CA ASP A 186 5.93 11.57 17.29
C ASP A 186 6.08 12.99 17.86
N LEU A 187 4.96 13.66 18.16
CA LEU A 187 4.97 14.99 18.75
C LEU A 187 4.90 14.92 20.26
N ARG A 188 5.58 15.86 20.92
CA ARG A 188 5.58 16.08 22.36
C ARG A 188 5.28 17.55 22.61
N VAL A 189 4.58 17.86 23.70
CA VAL A 189 4.38 19.25 24.11
C VAL A 189 5.57 19.64 24.98
N CYS A 190 6.25 20.73 24.63
CA CYS A 190 7.36 21.25 25.43
C CYS A 190 6.85 21.74 26.79
N ASN A 191 7.32 21.14 27.88
CA ASN A 191 6.93 21.48 29.24
C ASN A 191 7.48 22.83 29.70
N LEU A 192 8.59 23.29 29.10
CA LEU A 192 9.24 24.54 29.50
C LEU A 192 8.43 25.77 29.05
N ILE A 193 8.17 25.88 27.75
CA ILE A 193 7.47 27.02 27.16
C ILE A 193 5.95 26.84 27.27
N GLY A 194 5.45 25.59 27.31
CA GLY A 194 4.02 25.30 27.26
C GLY A 194 3.42 25.59 25.87
N GLY A 195 2.61 24.66 25.35
CA GLY A 195 1.88 24.86 24.09
C GLY A 195 2.73 24.76 22.81
N LEU A 196 4.04 24.52 22.91
CA LEU A 196 4.90 24.27 21.76
C LEU A 196 4.97 22.76 21.46
N SER A 197 4.32 22.30 20.38
CA SER A 197 4.43 20.90 19.94
C SER A 197 5.70 20.69 19.13
N ILE A 198 6.59 19.83 19.61
CA ILE A 198 7.89 19.55 19.00
C ILE A 198 8.00 18.07 18.66
N HIS A 199 8.69 17.75 17.56
CA HIS A 199 9.05 16.37 17.25
C HIS A 199 9.98 15.81 18.35
N PHE A 200 9.85 14.53 18.69
CA PHE A 200 10.61 13.92 19.78
C PHE A 200 12.13 14.03 19.61
N GLU A 201 12.64 14.10 18.36
CA GLU A 201 14.07 14.30 18.07
C GLU A 201 14.61 15.66 18.55
N TYR A 202 13.75 16.67 18.69
CA TYR A 202 14.13 17.98 19.24
C TYR A 202 13.84 18.10 20.73
N ALA A 203 13.26 17.06 21.34
CA ALA A 203 12.95 17.03 22.76
C ALA A 203 14.11 16.46 23.58
N THR A 204 14.29 16.97 24.80
CA THR A 204 15.16 16.35 25.81
C THR A 204 14.72 14.92 26.10
N THR A 205 15.66 14.03 26.40
CA THR A 205 15.37 12.68 26.87
C THR A 205 14.71 12.70 28.26
N GLY A 206 13.62 11.96 28.44
CA GLY A 206 12.94 11.78 29.73
C GLY A 206 11.44 12.07 29.70
N ASN A 207 10.80 12.06 30.88
CA ASN A 207 9.34 12.19 31.02
C ASN A 207 8.82 13.62 30.88
N ASN A 208 9.73 14.61 30.93
CA ASN A 208 9.40 16.02 30.81
C ASN A 208 10.05 16.60 29.55
N PRO A 209 9.44 16.41 28.37
CA PRO A 209 10.01 16.87 27.11
C PRO A 209 10.18 18.39 27.11
N ARG A 210 11.39 18.86 26.87
CA ARG A 210 11.72 20.28 26.69
C ARG A 210 12.43 20.45 25.36
N LEU A 211 12.32 21.61 24.73
CA LEU A 211 13.06 21.89 23.50
C LEU A 211 14.57 21.91 23.82
N GLN A 212 15.30 20.92 23.28
CA GLN A 212 16.73 20.72 23.58
C GLN A 212 17.54 21.98 23.26
N SER A 213 17.32 22.55 22.08
CA SER A 213 18.03 23.75 21.61
C SER A 213 17.85 24.96 22.54
N LEU A 214 16.69 25.12 23.18
CA LEU A 214 16.48 26.21 24.15
C LEU A 214 17.18 25.92 25.48
N ILE A 215 17.13 24.67 25.96
CA ILE A 215 17.84 24.26 27.17
C ILE A 215 19.35 24.45 27.01
N ASP A 216 19.90 24.14 25.85
CA ASP A 216 21.33 24.30 25.58
C ASP A 216 21.77 25.78 25.65
N LEU A 217 20.95 26.70 25.13
CA LEU A 217 21.17 28.14 25.26
C LEU A 217 21.03 28.60 26.72
N LEU A 218 19.99 28.15 27.42
CA LEU A 218 19.75 28.51 28.82
C LEU A 218 20.86 28.01 29.75
N ASN A 219 21.44 26.83 29.47
CA ASN A 219 22.61 26.32 30.18
C ASN A 219 23.92 27.02 29.79
N GLY A 220 23.92 27.83 28.72
CA GLY A 220 25.12 28.46 28.17
C GLY A 220 26.07 27.49 27.48
N MET A 221 25.60 26.26 27.18
CA MET A 221 26.34 25.26 26.40
C MET A 221 26.41 25.66 24.93
N ASN A 222 25.45 26.46 24.47
CA ASN A 222 25.42 27.02 23.15
C ASN A 222 25.37 28.56 23.21
N ARG A 223 26.22 29.24 22.42
CA ARG A 223 26.29 30.71 22.32
C ARG A 223 26.12 31.18 20.88
N THR A 224 25.42 30.40 20.05
CA THR A 224 25.11 30.81 18.68
C THR A 224 24.39 32.16 18.68
N ALA A 225 24.69 32.96 17.67
CA ALA A 225 24.15 34.29 17.53
C ALA A 225 23.47 34.48 16.16
N ASN A 226 22.47 33.63 15.87
CA ASN A 226 21.66 33.76 14.67
C ASN A 226 20.81 35.05 14.70
N ASN A 227 20.59 35.62 13.51
CA ASN A 227 19.67 36.72 13.26
C ASN A 227 19.88 37.94 14.17
N ARG A 228 21.12 38.42 14.29
CA ARG A 228 21.47 39.56 15.16
C ARG A 228 20.71 40.84 14.82
N GLU A 229 20.32 40.99 13.56
CA GLU A 229 19.58 42.13 13.04
C GLU A 229 18.23 42.38 13.76
N ILE A 230 17.60 41.34 14.32
CA ILE A 230 16.32 41.48 15.04
C ILE A 230 16.49 41.51 16.58
N TRP A 231 17.71 41.43 17.11
CA TRP A 231 17.92 41.30 18.57
C TRP A 231 17.47 42.52 19.36
N ASN A 232 17.55 43.71 18.77
CA ASN A 232 17.04 44.94 19.39
C ASN A 232 15.53 44.88 19.60
N ASP A 233 14.79 44.40 18.59
CA ASP A 233 13.34 44.25 18.65
C ASP A 233 12.95 43.16 19.66
N LEU A 234 13.68 42.03 19.66
CA LEU A 234 13.50 40.98 20.66
C LEU A 234 13.75 41.48 22.07
N THR A 235 14.78 42.31 22.26
CA THR A 235 15.13 42.89 23.57
C THR A 235 14.00 43.79 24.09
N ILE A 236 13.44 44.64 23.23
CA ILE A 236 12.28 45.48 23.57
C ILE A 236 11.10 44.59 23.95
N LYS A 237 10.79 43.59 23.12
CA LYS A 237 9.64 42.72 23.31
C LYS A 237 9.72 41.89 24.60
N ILE A 238 10.90 41.35 24.91
CA ILE A 238 11.07 40.57 26.15
C ILE A 238 11.00 41.47 27.38
N ALA A 239 11.51 42.71 27.30
CA ALA A 239 11.41 43.67 28.39
C ALA A 239 9.94 44.03 28.67
N GLU A 240 9.15 44.26 27.63
CA GLU A 240 7.69 44.50 27.74
C GLU A 240 6.96 43.31 28.39
N ILE A 241 7.18 42.09 27.91
CA ILE A 241 6.53 40.87 28.44
C ILE A 241 6.86 40.66 29.93
N LEU A 242 8.08 41.00 30.34
CA LEU A 242 8.55 40.83 31.71
C LEU A 242 8.24 42.03 32.63
N GLY A 243 7.65 43.11 32.10
CA GLY A 243 7.43 44.35 32.85
C GLY A 243 8.72 45.02 33.32
N ARG A 244 9.78 44.96 32.51
CA ARG A 244 11.13 45.46 32.81
C ARG A 244 11.52 46.60 31.85
N GLY A 245 12.52 47.39 32.25
CA GLY A 245 13.13 48.37 31.35
C GLY A 245 14.01 47.69 30.29
N LYS A 246 14.07 48.26 29.07
CA LYS A 246 14.89 47.71 27.97
C LYS A 246 16.36 47.47 28.38
N GLU A 247 16.96 48.41 29.12
CA GLU A 247 18.34 48.33 29.64
C GLU A 247 18.59 47.14 30.59
N GLN A 248 17.52 46.55 31.13
CA GLN A 248 17.58 45.40 32.02
C GLN A 248 17.56 44.07 31.28
N CYS A 249 17.29 44.08 29.98
CA CYS A 249 17.23 42.88 29.15
C CYS A 249 18.30 42.95 28.06
N ARG A 250 18.93 41.82 27.76
CA ARG A 250 19.86 41.71 26.63
C ARG A 250 19.79 40.31 26.05
N VAL A 251 19.54 40.18 24.76
CA VAL A 251 19.68 38.88 24.08
C VAL A 251 21.14 38.44 24.16
N GLU A 252 21.38 37.26 24.73
CA GLU A 252 22.72 36.68 24.89
C GLU A 252 23.05 35.75 23.71
N SER A 253 22.09 34.91 23.34
CA SER A 253 22.27 33.88 22.31
C SER A 253 20.93 33.48 21.70
N ALA A 254 20.94 33.10 20.43
CA ALA A 254 19.76 32.62 19.71
C ALA A 254 20.14 31.58 18.65
N ILE A 255 19.26 30.60 18.46
CA ILE A 255 19.40 29.54 17.46
C ILE A 255 18.16 29.48 16.59
N LEU A 256 18.39 29.39 15.27
CA LEU A 256 17.34 29.33 14.27
C LEU A 256 16.76 27.92 14.18
N SER A 257 15.46 27.81 13.97
CA SER A 257 14.81 26.54 13.67
C SER A 257 15.26 25.95 12.32
N PRO A 258 15.12 24.62 12.12
CA PRO A 258 15.47 23.98 10.84
C PRO A 258 14.77 24.56 9.60
N ASP A 259 13.54 25.07 9.75
CA ASP A 259 12.78 25.70 8.66
C ASP A 259 13.03 27.22 8.52
N GLY A 260 13.86 27.80 9.39
CA GLY A 260 14.18 29.22 9.38
C GLY A 260 13.06 30.15 9.84
N GLN A 261 11.93 29.63 10.36
CA GLN A 261 10.75 30.43 10.71
C GLN A 261 10.68 30.85 12.18
N SER A 262 11.45 30.20 13.05
CA SER A 262 11.42 30.42 14.50
C SER A 262 12.83 30.54 15.08
N LEU A 263 12.96 31.23 16.21
CA LEU A 263 14.21 31.36 16.98
C LEU A 263 13.96 30.93 18.41
N ALA A 264 14.81 30.04 18.94
CA ALA A 264 14.92 29.86 20.37
C ALA A 264 15.95 30.87 20.88
N VAL A 265 15.60 31.61 21.93
CA VAL A 265 16.34 32.79 22.38
C VAL A 265 16.59 32.68 23.88
N CYS A 266 17.82 32.98 24.28
CA CYS A 266 18.21 33.20 25.67
C CYS A 266 18.60 34.68 25.84
N SER A 267 18.01 35.32 26.84
CA SER A 267 18.26 36.71 27.20
C SER A 267 18.67 36.83 28.65
N GLU A 268 19.72 37.60 28.91
CA GLU A 268 20.07 38.05 30.25
C GLU A 268 19.02 39.06 30.74
N VAL A 269 18.58 38.89 31.98
CA VAL A 269 17.67 39.79 32.68
C VAL A 269 18.32 40.23 33.99
N ARG A 270 18.67 41.52 34.08
CA ARG A 270 19.28 42.13 35.24
C ARG A 270 18.20 42.61 36.20
N THR A 271 18.31 42.17 37.45
CA THR A 271 17.41 42.52 38.54
C THR A 271 18.19 43.18 39.67
N TRP A 272 17.50 43.98 40.50
CA TRP A 272 18.06 44.65 41.67
C TRP A 272 19.29 45.52 41.34
N PHE A 273 19.08 46.66 40.66
CA PHE A 273 20.14 47.59 40.21
C PHE A 273 21.31 46.95 39.43
N GLY A 274 21.12 45.75 38.87
CA GLY A 274 22.15 45.03 38.11
C GLY A 274 22.94 44.00 38.90
N PHE A 275 22.70 43.85 40.21
CA PHE A 275 23.44 42.92 41.06
C PHE A 275 23.06 41.44 40.87
N LYS A 276 21.87 41.15 40.33
CA LYS A 276 21.41 39.78 40.07
C LYS A 276 21.08 39.58 38.60
N VAL A 277 21.78 38.66 37.95
CA VAL A 277 21.53 38.26 36.57
C VAL A 277 20.73 36.96 36.55
N ARG A 278 19.59 36.99 35.87
CA ARG A 278 18.78 35.81 35.53
C ARG A 278 18.83 35.59 34.02
N GLN A 279 18.48 34.38 33.59
CA GLN A 279 18.33 34.06 32.18
C GLN A 279 16.86 33.82 31.86
N ALA A 280 16.37 34.47 30.82
CA ALA A 280 15.04 34.30 30.27
C ALA A 280 15.12 33.53 28.95
N GLY A 281 14.28 32.51 28.81
CA GLY A 281 14.19 31.67 27.62
C GLY A 281 12.83 31.77 26.95
N PHE A 282 12.80 31.85 25.63
CA PHE A 282 11.57 31.86 24.86
C PHE A 282 11.80 31.41 23.41
N VAL A 283 10.71 31.07 22.72
CA VAL A 283 10.72 30.84 21.26
C VAL A 283 9.98 31.99 20.59
N TYR A 284 10.54 32.51 19.51
CA TYR A 284 10.01 33.64 18.74
C TYR A 284 9.72 33.20 17.31
N SER A 285 8.51 33.48 16.83
CA SER A 285 8.13 33.33 15.43
C SER A 285 8.57 34.56 14.65
N ILE A 286 9.42 34.37 13.64
CA ILE A 286 9.91 35.45 12.78
C ILE A 286 8.78 35.98 11.89
N SER A 287 8.00 35.07 11.31
CA SER A 287 6.89 35.40 10.41
C SER A 287 5.78 36.18 11.11
N ASN A 288 5.35 35.73 12.28
CA ASN A 288 4.30 36.39 13.06
C ASN A 288 4.81 37.52 13.96
N LYS A 289 6.14 37.71 13.98
CA LYS A 289 6.84 38.63 14.87
C LYS A 289 6.41 38.51 16.34
N SER A 290 6.13 37.31 16.85
CA SER A 290 5.52 37.08 18.16
C SER A 290 6.23 35.99 18.97
N VAL A 291 6.09 36.05 20.30
CA VAL A 291 6.60 34.99 21.19
C VAL A 291 5.61 33.82 21.17
N ILE A 292 6.12 32.61 21.00
CA ILE A 292 5.36 31.37 21.02
C ILE A 292 5.38 30.81 22.44
N GLY A 293 4.20 30.63 23.03
CA GLY A 293 4.03 30.11 24.38
C GLY A 293 4.52 31.07 25.47
N LYS A 294 5.02 30.51 26.58
CA LYS A 294 5.46 31.27 27.76
C LYS A 294 6.95 31.63 27.68
N VAL A 295 7.27 32.78 28.27
CA VAL A 295 8.64 33.13 28.62
C VAL A 295 8.97 32.48 29.96
N VAL A 296 10.09 31.77 30.03
CA VAL A 296 10.61 31.20 31.28
C VAL A 296 11.76 32.05 31.80
N GLN A 297 11.95 32.07 33.12
CA GLN A 297 13.05 32.77 33.77
C GLN A 297 13.71 31.87 34.79
N GLY A 298 15.02 31.96 34.93
CA GLY A 298 15.78 31.12 35.85
C GLY A 298 17.19 31.63 36.09
N GLN A 299 17.99 30.86 36.82
CA GLN A 299 19.37 31.17 37.11
C GLN A 299 20.27 30.02 36.63
N ARG A 300 21.44 30.36 36.06
CA ARG A 300 22.47 29.37 35.79
C ARG A 300 23.19 29.02 37.09
N THR A 301 23.22 27.75 37.42
CA THR A 301 23.97 27.16 38.55
C THR A 301 25.07 26.24 38.03
N SER A 302 25.87 25.66 38.92
CA SER A 302 26.86 24.63 38.56
C SER A 302 26.23 23.36 37.98
N GLU A 303 24.95 23.09 38.29
CA GLU A 303 24.19 21.93 37.79
C GLU A 303 23.43 22.24 36.50
N GLY A 304 23.53 23.48 35.99
CA GLY A 304 22.80 23.96 34.83
C GLY A 304 21.77 25.03 35.20
N TRP A 305 20.94 25.38 34.24
CA TRP A 305 19.86 26.35 34.41
C TRP A 305 18.68 25.75 35.17
N SER A 306 18.23 26.47 36.20
CA SER A 306 17.05 26.15 36.99
C SER A 306 16.08 27.35 36.99
N GLU A 307 14.78 27.07 36.84
CA GLU A 307 13.70 28.08 36.86
C GLU A 307 13.64 28.86 38.19
#